data_AF-D5VKV1-F1
#
_entry.id   AF-D5VKV1-F1
#
_cell.length_a   1.000
_cell.length_b   1.000
_cell.length_c   1.000
_cell.angle_alpha   90.00
_cell.angle_beta   90.00
_cell.angle_gamma   90.00
#
_symmetry.space_group_name_H-M   'P 1'
#
loop_
_entity.id
_entity.type
_entity.pdbx_description
1 polymer ?
#
loop_
_entity_poly.entity_id
_entity_poly.type
_entity_poly.pdbx_seq_one_letter_code
_entity_poly.pdbx_strand_id
1 'polypeptide(L)'
;MRTLKLTAFAALAVALVACSKDGGSSSEAPADAPASAPAAAAPTDVEKAAALAALPAPYNTGDLANGQSKFALCRSCHTITEGGPDLTGPNLYGVFGRKAGAKAGYSYSDVVKAAGFTWDAEHLDKWLADPRGFMPGTKMTFAGLKNPKDRIDLIAYLKVETGYKPAP
;
A
#
# COMPACT_ATOMS: atom_id res chain seq x y z
N MET A 1 65.57 1.08 -10.00
CA MET A 1 66.09 1.01 -11.39
C MET A 1 65.75 -0.36 -11.96
N ARG A 2 65.07 -0.38 -13.13
CA ARG A 2 64.74 -1.56 -13.99
C ARG A 2 63.65 -2.52 -13.44
N THR A 3 62.60 -2.91 -14.16
CA THR A 3 62.11 -2.60 -15.52
C THR A 3 60.68 -3.12 -15.63
N LEU A 4 59.85 -2.34 -16.33
CA LEU A 4 58.49 -2.61 -16.79
C LEU A 4 58.44 -3.80 -17.78
N LYS A 5 57.40 -4.64 -17.74
CA LYS A 5 56.92 -5.38 -18.93
C LYS A 5 55.38 -5.41 -18.97
N LEU A 6 54.86 -4.63 -19.92
CA LEU A 6 53.51 -4.68 -20.49
C LEU A 6 53.36 -5.92 -21.38
N THR A 7 52.19 -6.55 -21.34
CA THR A 7 51.61 -7.45 -22.36
C THR A 7 50.15 -7.70 -21.96
N ALA A 8 49.12 -7.72 -22.79
CA ALA A 8 48.81 -7.19 -24.11
C ALA A 8 47.27 -7.36 -24.25
N PHE A 9 46.56 -6.35 -24.76
CA PHE A 9 45.14 -6.43 -25.12
C PHE A 9 45.02 -6.92 -26.59
N ALA A 10 44.19 -7.92 -26.84
CA ALA A 10 43.65 -8.33 -28.15
C ALA A 10 42.41 -9.21 -27.87
N ALA A 11 41.29 -9.24 -28.61
CA ALA A 11 40.89 -8.82 -29.95
C ALA A 11 39.36 -8.53 -29.90
N LEU A 12 38.80 -7.48 -30.52
CA LEU A 12 38.47 -7.24 -31.93
C LEU A 12 37.49 -8.24 -32.59
N ALA A 13 36.22 -7.78 -32.64
CA ALA A 13 35.22 -7.80 -33.72
C ALA A 13 34.74 -9.12 -34.35
N VAL A 14 33.41 -9.29 -34.34
CA VAL A 14 32.67 -9.73 -35.54
C VAL A 14 31.35 -8.95 -35.62
N ALA A 15 31.26 -8.02 -36.57
CA ALA A 15 30.01 -7.51 -37.10
C ALA A 15 29.73 -8.28 -38.39
N LEU A 16 28.54 -8.87 -38.52
CA LEU A 16 28.05 -9.47 -39.75
C LEU A 16 26.73 -8.78 -40.13
N VAL A 17 26.84 -7.94 -41.16
CA VAL A 17 25.73 -7.45 -41.98
C VAL A 17 25.35 -8.56 -42.95
N ALA A 18 24.06 -8.86 -43.07
CA ALA A 18 23.50 -9.65 -44.15
C ALA A 18 22.26 -8.96 -44.74
N CYS A 19 22.16 -9.04 -46.06
CA CYS A 19 21.34 -8.21 -46.95
C CYS A 19 19.92 -8.72 -47.22
N SER A 20 19.10 -7.77 -47.68
CA SER A 20 18.14 -7.87 -48.81
C SER A 20 16.82 -8.66 -48.69
N LYS A 21 15.74 -7.86 -48.74
CA LYS A 21 14.76 -7.72 -49.85
C LYS A 21 13.59 -8.70 -49.98
N ASP A 22 12.39 -8.10 -49.86
CA ASP A 22 11.06 -8.39 -50.42
C ASP A 22 10.41 -9.76 -50.20
N GLY A 23 9.26 -9.75 -49.52
CA GLY A 23 8.31 -10.84 -49.48
C GLY A 23 7.14 -10.50 -48.57
N GLY A 24 6.11 -9.88 -49.12
CA GLY A 24 4.93 -9.45 -48.38
C GLY A 24 4.19 -10.61 -47.71
N SER A 25 3.61 -10.32 -46.54
CA SER A 25 2.33 -10.88 -46.14
C SER A 25 1.69 -9.94 -45.14
N SER A 26 0.68 -9.22 -45.60
CA SER A 26 -0.26 -8.52 -44.74
C SER A 26 -0.97 -9.53 -43.86
N SER A 27 -0.93 -9.33 -42.55
CA SER A 27 -2.07 -9.65 -41.70
C SER A 27 -2.02 -8.72 -40.49
N GLU A 28 -2.77 -7.63 -40.64
CA GLU A 28 -3.09 -6.70 -39.58
C GLU A 28 -4.23 -7.30 -38.73
N ALA A 29 -3.92 -7.52 -37.45
CA ALA A 29 -4.78 -7.52 -36.25
C ALA A 29 -5.97 -8.52 -36.15
N PRO A 30 -6.57 -8.75 -34.95
CA PRO A 30 -6.27 -8.15 -33.64
C PRO A 30 -6.12 -9.18 -32.49
N ALA A 31 -5.43 -8.77 -31.43
CA ALA A 31 -5.71 -9.30 -30.10
C ALA A 31 -5.73 -8.11 -29.15
N ASP A 32 -6.94 -7.56 -29.04
CA ASP A 32 -7.36 -6.60 -28.03
C ASP A 32 -7.11 -7.25 -26.65
N ALA A 33 -5.93 -7.03 -26.08
CA ALA A 33 -5.70 -7.24 -24.67
C ALA A 33 -6.40 -6.08 -23.96
N PRO A 34 -7.36 -6.31 -23.04
CA PRO A 34 -7.95 -5.21 -22.31
C PRO A 34 -6.83 -4.52 -21.55
N ALA A 35 -6.62 -3.24 -21.89
CA ALA A 35 -5.79 -2.34 -21.13
C ALA A 35 -6.20 -2.47 -19.66
N SER A 36 -5.27 -2.93 -18.82
CA SER A 36 -5.47 -2.91 -17.38
C SER A 36 -5.89 -1.49 -17.00
N ALA A 37 -7.07 -1.35 -16.39
CA ALA A 37 -7.55 -0.07 -15.90
C ALA A 37 -6.42 0.59 -15.08
N PRO A 38 -6.17 1.90 -15.25
CA PRO A 38 -5.12 2.55 -14.49
C PRO A 38 -5.43 2.37 -13.00
N ALA A 39 -4.47 1.79 -12.27
CA ALA A 39 -4.48 1.85 -10.82
C ALA A 39 -4.67 3.31 -10.42
N ALA A 40 -5.63 3.58 -9.52
CA ALA A 40 -5.90 4.93 -9.06
C ALA A 40 -4.57 5.57 -8.60
N ALA A 41 -4.23 6.71 -9.20
CA ALA A 41 -3.00 7.42 -8.88
C ALA A 41 -3.02 7.83 -7.39
N ALA A 42 -1.86 7.76 -6.74
CA ALA A 42 -1.74 8.22 -5.36
C ALA A 42 -2.11 9.72 -5.24
N PRO A 43 -2.71 10.17 -4.13
CA PRO A 43 -3.06 11.58 -3.95
C PRO A 43 -1.84 12.49 -4.02
N THR A 44 -1.98 13.68 -4.61
CA THR A 44 -0.99 14.77 -4.58
C THR A 44 -0.95 15.43 -3.20
N ASP A 45 0.10 16.18 -2.89
CA ASP A 45 0.25 16.85 -1.58
C ASP A 45 -0.89 17.84 -1.27
N VAL A 46 -1.41 18.53 -2.29
CA VAL A 46 -2.56 19.44 -2.15
C VAL A 46 -3.82 18.68 -1.80
N GLU A 47 -4.07 17.53 -2.46
CA GLU A 47 -5.21 16.68 -2.16
C GLU A 47 -5.11 16.08 -0.75
N LYS A 48 -3.91 15.67 -0.32
CA LYS A 48 -3.67 15.18 1.04
C LYS A 48 -3.94 16.25 2.09
N ALA A 49 -3.46 17.48 1.86
CA ALA A 49 -3.69 18.60 2.78
C ALA A 49 -5.19 18.94 2.90
N ALA A 50 -5.92 18.97 1.77
CA ALA A 50 -7.36 19.18 1.77
C ALA A 50 -8.12 18.05 2.48
N ALA A 51 -7.75 16.80 2.21
CA ALA A 51 -8.33 15.63 2.87
C ALA A 51 -8.10 15.64 4.39
N LEU A 52 -6.88 16.01 4.83
CA LEU A 52 -6.56 16.16 6.25
C LEU A 52 -7.42 17.24 6.90
N ALA A 53 -7.50 18.43 6.30
CA ALA A 53 -8.28 19.54 6.85
C ALA A 53 -9.78 19.22 7.00
N ALA A 54 -10.32 18.35 6.13
CA ALA A 54 -11.72 17.92 6.16
C ALA A 54 -12.03 16.80 7.17
N LEU A 55 -11.03 16.24 7.86
CA LEU A 55 -11.27 15.21 8.85
C LEU A 55 -11.99 15.78 10.09
N PRO A 56 -12.71 14.95 10.87
CA PRO A 56 -13.16 15.37 12.19
C PRO A 56 -11.97 15.51 13.15
N ALA A 57 -12.08 16.40 14.13
CA ALA A 57 -11.15 16.46 15.25
C ALA A 57 -11.13 15.12 16.01
N PRO A 58 -9.97 14.69 16.56
CA PRO A 58 -8.67 15.38 16.58
C PRO A 58 -7.79 15.10 15.34
N TYR A 59 -8.31 14.44 14.32
CA TYR A 59 -7.50 13.94 13.19
C TYR A 59 -7.15 15.02 12.17
N ASN A 60 -7.90 16.12 12.12
CA ASN A 60 -7.69 17.23 11.18
C ASN A 60 -6.39 18.02 11.39
N THR A 61 -5.74 17.82 12.52
CA THR A 61 -4.42 18.40 12.84
C THR A 61 -3.35 17.32 13.00
N GLY A 62 -3.60 16.10 12.50
CA GLY A 62 -2.66 14.99 12.57
C GLY A 62 -1.37 15.27 11.78
N ASP A 63 -0.25 14.79 12.29
CA ASP A 63 1.03 14.83 11.59
C ASP A 63 1.13 13.62 10.64
N LEU A 64 0.91 13.86 9.34
CA LEU A 64 0.93 12.79 8.33
C LEU A 64 2.32 12.16 8.17
N ALA A 65 3.40 12.89 8.41
CA ALA A 65 4.76 12.34 8.32
C ALA A 65 5.03 11.39 9.49
N ASN A 66 4.61 11.78 10.71
CA ASN A 66 4.64 10.85 11.85
C ASN A 66 3.74 9.65 11.59
N GLY A 67 2.50 9.86 11.11
CA GLY A 67 1.56 8.79 10.78
C GLY A 67 2.13 7.77 9.78
N GLN A 68 2.77 8.25 8.70
CA GLN A 68 3.48 7.43 7.73
C GLN A 68 4.63 6.64 8.39
N SER A 69 5.40 7.29 9.27
CA SER A 69 6.46 6.63 10.04
C SER A 69 5.92 5.50 10.91
N LYS A 70 4.79 5.71 11.60
CA LYS A 70 4.14 4.64 12.38
C LYS A 70 3.57 3.53 11.50
N PHE A 71 3.09 3.86 10.30
CA PHE A 71 2.65 2.85 9.34
C PHE A 71 3.80 1.94 8.86
N ALA A 72 5.07 2.35 9.01
CA ALA A 72 6.20 1.47 8.72
C ALA A 72 6.22 0.19 9.59
N LEU A 73 5.58 0.21 10.76
CA LEU A 73 5.37 -0.98 11.61
C LEU A 73 4.33 -1.95 11.02
N CYS A 74 3.47 -1.46 10.13
CA CYS A 74 2.35 -2.19 9.55
C CYS A 74 2.64 -2.71 8.14
N ARG A 75 3.54 -2.05 7.41
CA ARG A 75 3.77 -2.28 5.97
C ARG A 75 4.27 -3.67 5.58
N SER A 76 4.83 -4.43 6.52
CA SER A 76 5.22 -5.83 6.28
C SER A 76 4.02 -6.77 6.19
N CYS A 77 2.89 -6.37 6.78
CA CYS A 77 1.67 -7.17 6.85
C CYS A 77 0.51 -6.56 6.07
N HIS A 78 0.55 -5.28 5.73
CA HIS A 78 -0.57 -4.58 5.11
C HIS A 78 -0.14 -3.71 3.95
N THR A 79 -0.94 -3.72 2.89
CA THR A 79 -0.94 -2.71 1.83
C THR A 79 -2.09 -1.71 2.06
N ILE A 80 -1.99 -0.51 1.51
CA ILE A 80 -2.98 0.57 1.69
C ILE A 80 -3.50 1.15 0.37
N THR A 81 -2.93 0.75 -0.77
CA THR A 81 -3.35 1.24 -2.10
C THR A 81 -4.61 0.54 -2.57
N GLU A 82 -5.43 1.22 -3.35
CA GLU A 82 -6.61 0.63 -3.98
C GLU A 82 -6.23 -0.58 -4.83
N GLY A 83 -6.96 -1.70 -4.66
CA GLY A 83 -6.67 -2.95 -5.36
C GLY A 83 -5.35 -3.63 -4.98
N GLY A 84 -4.63 -3.14 -3.97
CA GLY A 84 -3.39 -3.75 -3.48
C GLY A 84 -3.61 -5.16 -2.93
N PRO A 85 -2.58 -6.03 -2.95
CA PRO A 85 -2.70 -7.42 -2.50
C PRO A 85 -2.87 -7.50 -0.98
N ASP A 86 -3.55 -8.54 -0.52
CA ASP A 86 -3.44 -8.99 0.87
C ASP A 86 -2.04 -9.60 1.09
N LEU A 87 -1.45 -9.35 2.26
CA LEU A 87 -0.19 -9.98 2.69
C LEU A 87 -0.51 -10.92 3.87
N THR A 88 0.31 -10.90 4.92
CA THR A 88 -0.04 -11.53 6.20
C THR A 88 -1.36 -10.97 6.76
N GLY A 89 -1.61 -9.67 6.58
CA GLY A 89 -2.84 -8.95 6.90
C GLY A 89 -3.60 -8.53 5.63
N PRO A 90 -4.89 -8.16 5.75
CA PRO A 90 -5.67 -7.67 4.61
C PRO A 90 -5.18 -6.31 4.12
N ASN A 91 -5.38 -6.01 2.84
CA ASN A 91 -5.29 -4.64 2.34
C ASN A 91 -6.27 -3.71 3.10
N LEU A 92 -5.79 -2.53 3.44
CA LEU A 92 -6.48 -1.55 4.28
C LEU A 92 -7.18 -0.44 3.51
N TYR A 93 -7.11 -0.42 2.17
CA TYR A 93 -7.89 0.52 1.37
C TYR A 93 -9.39 0.34 1.66
N GLY A 94 -10.11 1.45 1.82
CA GLY A 94 -11.53 1.47 2.17
C GLY A 94 -11.85 0.81 3.52
N VAL A 95 -10.92 0.82 4.49
CA VAL A 95 -11.17 0.21 5.81
C VAL A 95 -12.24 0.96 6.59
N PHE A 96 -12.22 2.29 6.57
CA PHE A 96 -13.22 3.11 7.25
C PHE A 96 -14.61 2.93 6.62
N GLY A 97 -15.60 2.56 7.42
CA GLY A 97 -16.95 2.23 6.95
C GLY A 97 -17.14 0.77 6.55
N ARG A 98 -16.08 -0.05 6.53
CA ARG A 98 -16.19 -1.50 6.27
C ARG A 98 -16.49 -2.27 7.55
N LYS A 99 -17.40 -3.24 7.47
CA LYS A 99 -17.66 -4.19 8.57
C LYS A 99 -16.38 -4.95 8.94
N ALA A 100 -16.10 -5.10 10.23
CA ALA A 100 -14.96 -5.86 10.70
C ALA A 100 -15.02 -7.31 10.21
N GLY A 101 -13.88 -7.85 9.76
CA GLY A 101 -13.79 -9.22 9.26
C GLY A 101 -14.50 -9.49 7.94
N ALA A 102 -14.88 -8.45 7.17
CA ALA A 102 -15.75 -8.60 5.99
C ALA A 102 -15.07 -8.32 4.64
N LYS A 103 -13.74 -8.08 4.59
CA LYS A 103 -13.06 -7.96 3.29
C LYS A 103 -13.09 -9.31 2.56
N ALA A 104 -13.65 -9.33 1.35
CA ALA A 104 -13.67 -10.52 0.51
C ALA A 104 -12.26 -11.04 0.23
N GLY A 105 -12.12 -12.37 0.19
CA GLY A 105 -10.87 -13.06 -0.14
C GLY A 105 -9.86 -13.20 1.01
N TYR A 106 -10.06 -12.54 2.15
CA TYR A 106 -9.13 -12.63 3.29
C TYR A 106 -9.66 -13.54 4.42
N SER A 107 -8.78 -14.36 4.99
CA SER A 107 -9.12 -15.31 6.07
C SER A 107 -8.85 -14.72 7.47
N TYR A 108 -9.88 -14.12 8.05
CA TYR A 108 -9.82 -13.51 9.39
C TYR A 108 -9.76 -14.52 10.55
N SER A 109 -9.38 -14.07 11.74
CA SER A 109 -9.69 -14.81 12.98
C SER A 109 -11.20 -14.79 13.25
N ASP A 110 -11.70 -15.80 13.97
CA ASP A 110 -13.13 -15.90 14.29
C ASP A 110 -13.64 -14.70 15.07
N VAL A 111 -12.84 -14.18 15.99
CA VAL A 111 -13.20 -13.00 16.78
C VAL A 111 -13.35 -11.74 15.93
N VAL A 112 -12.53 -11.56 14.89
CA VAL A 112 -12.65 -10.39 13.99
C VAL A 112 -13.86 -10.53 13.06
N LYS A 113 -14.21 -11.75 12.63
CA LYS A 113 -15.47 -12.00 11.89
C LYS A 113 -16.70 -11.74 12.74
N ALA A 114 -16.64 -12.07 14.03
CA ALA A 114 -17.74 -11.95 14.97
C ALA A 114 -17.88 -10.56 15.62
N ALA A 115 -16.99 -9.60 15.30
CA ALA A 115 -16.90 -8.33 16.02
C ALA A 115 -18.18 -7.48 15.98
N GLY A 116 -19.01 -7.65 14.95
CA GLY A 116 -20.32 -6.98 14.83
C GLY A 116 -20.27 -5.48 14.52
N PHE A 117 -19.12 -4.83 14.62
CA PHE A 117 -18.95 -3.40 14.36
C PHE A 117 -18.44 -3.10 12.95
N THR A 118 -18.55 -1.82 12.58
CA THR A 118 -17.95 -1.21 11.40
C THR A 118 -16.72 -0.43 11.81
N TRP A 119 -15.63 -0.52 11.04
CA TRP A 119 -14.42 0.23 11.34
C TRP A 119 -14.66 1.73 11.23
N ASP A 120 -14.50 2.41 12.36
CA ASP A 120 -14.40 3.85 12.47
C ASP A 120 -13.09 4.21 13.17
N ALA A 121 -12.90 5.50 13.46
CA ALA A 121 -11.68 5.97 14.09
C ALA A 121 -11.56 5.55 15.57
N GLU A 122 -12.68 5.36 16.28
CA GLU A 122 -12.69 4.98 17.69
C GLU A 122 -12.34 3.51 17.87
N HIS A 123 -12.95 2.63 17.09
CA HIS A 123 -12.63 1.21 17.08
C HIS A 123 -11.19 0.98 16.63
N LEU A 124 -10.73 1.73 15.62
CA LEU A 124 -9.35 1.65 15.17
C LEU A 124 -8.37 2.15 16.25
N ASP A 125 -8.69 3.20 17.01
CA ASP A 125 -7.84 3.66 18.13
C ASP A 125 -7.66 2.57 19.19
N LYS A 126 -8.77 1.94 19.64
CA LYS A 126 -8.74 0.85 20.62
C LYS A 126 -7.96 -0.36 20.10
N TRP A 127 -8.20 -0.75 18.85
CA TRP A 127 -7.48 -1.83 18.18
C TRP A 127 -5.99 -1.54 18.09
N LEU A 128 -5.60 -0.33 17.68
CA LEU A 128 -4.19 0.05 17.57
C LEU A 128 -3.51 0.15 18.94
N ALA A 129 -4.22 0.52 20.01
CA ALA A 129 -3.65 0.62 21.35
C ALA A 129 -3.24 -0.76 21.92
N ASP A 130 -4.09 -1.77 21.73
CA ASP A 130 -3.84 -3.15 22.16
C ASP A 130 -4.74 -4.14 21.38
N PRO A 131 -4.29 -4.70 20.24
CA PRO A 131 -5.13 -5.59 19.44
C PRO A 131 -5.56 -6.85 20.20
N ARG A 132 -4.68 -7.42 21.03
CA ARG A 132 -4.96 -8.65 21.78
C ARG A 132 -5.81 -8.40 23.02
N GLY A 133 -5.67 -7.24 23.65
CA GLY A 133 -6.57 -6.81 24.72
C GLY A 133 -7.96 -6.43 24.20
N PHE A 134 -8.04 -5.75 23.06
CA PHE A 134 -9.31 -5.34 22.47
C PHE A 134 -10.07 -6.51 21.82
N MET A 135 -9.36 -7.44 21.17
CA MET A 135 -9.95 -8.63 20.56
C MET A 135 -9.11 -9.88 20.86
N PRO A 136 -9.25 -10.46 22.07
CA PRO A 136 -8.55 -11.68 22.45
C PRO A 136 -8.78 -12.81 21.44
N GLY A 137 -7.71 -13.47 20.99
CA GLY A 137 -7.79 -14.50 19.93
C GLY A 137 -7.65 -13.95 18.50
N THR A 138 -7.35 -12.65 18.33
CA THR A 138 -6.91 -12.12 17.04
C THR A 138 -5.61 -12.78 16.57
N LYS A 139 -5.50 -13.02 15.26
CA LYS A 139 -4.25 -13.47 14.61
C LYS A 139 -3.22 -12.35 14.46
N MET A 140 -3.60 -11.09 14.66
CA MET A 140 -2.68 -9.95 14.58
C MET A 140 -1.79 -9.90 15.82
N THR A 141 -0.49 -10.15 15.64
CA THR A 141 0.50 -10.24 16.72
C THR A 141 1.13 -8.89 17.11
N PHE A 142 0.61 -7.78 16.58
CA PHE A 142 1.11 -6.45 16.87
C PHE A 142 0.95 -6.10 18.36
N ALA A 143 2.01 -5.56 18.97
CA ALA A 143 2.03 -5.24 20.41
C ALA A 143 1.16 -4.03 20.80
N GLY A 144 0.77 -3.23 19.81
CA GLY A 144 0.02 -1.99 20.00
C GLY A 144 0.90 -0.74 20.01
N LEU A 145 0.27 0.40 19.74
CA LEU A 145 0.85 1.73 19.67
C LEU A 145 0.35 2.54 20.88
N LYS A 146 1.15 2.56 21.94
CA LYS A 146 0.71 3.04 23.26
C LYS A 146 0.49 4.55 23.33
N ASN A 147 1.30 5.33 22.61
CA ASN A 147 1.16 6.78 22.58
C ASN A 147 -0.12 7.19 21.82
N PRO A 148 -1.08 7.91 22.44
CA PRO A 148 -2.29 8.36 21.78
C PRO A 148 -2.04 9.29 20.59
N LYS A 149 -1.02 10.17 20.65
CA LYS A 149 -0.69 11.07 19.54
C LYS A 149 -0.23 10.28 18.31
N ASP A 150 0.57 9.25 18.51
CA ASP A 150 1.00 8.37 17.42
C ASP A 150 -0.18 7.64 16.76
N ARG A 151 -1.20 7.26 17.55
CA ARG A 151 -2.43 6.66 16.99
C ARG A 151 -3.27 7.67 16.23
N ILE A 152 -3.44 8.90 16.75
CA ILE A 152 -4.14 9.99 16.06
C ILE A 152 -3.49 10.25 14.71
N ASP A 153 -2.16 10.38 14.67
CA ASP A 153 -1.40 10.64 13.45
C ASP A 153 -1.50 9.49 12.45
N LEU A 154 -1.39 8.24 12.93
CA LEU A 154 -1.56 7.06 12.08
C LEU A 154 -2.99 6.95 11.51
N ILE A 155 -4.01 7.24 12.31
CA ILE A 155 -5.40 7.20 11.84
C ILE A 155 -5.66 8.32 10.81
N ALA A 156 -5.13 9.53 11.04
CA ALA A 156 -5.20 10.61 10.06
C ALA A 156 -4.53 10.22 8.74
N TYR A 157 -3.31 9.66 8.81
CA TYR A 157 -2.59 9.13 7.66
C TYR A 157 -3.39 8.06 6.91
N LEU A 158 -3.93 7.07 7.63
CA LEU A 158 -4.75 6.03 6.99
C LEU A 158 -6.00 6.62 6.34
N LYS A 159 -6.70 7.58 6.96
CA LYS A 159 -7.87 8.22 6.35
C LYS A 159 -7.49 8.86 5.00
N VAL A 160 -6.41 9.63 4.98
CA VAL A 160 -5.93 10.30 3.76
C VAL A 160 -5.53 9.29 2.67
N GLU A 161 -4.86 8.20 3.02
CA GLU A 161 -4.25 7.28 2.03
C GLU A 161 -5.15 6.09 1.64
N THR A 162 -6.25 5.83 2.36
CA THR A 162 -7.10 4.65 2.13
C THR A 162 -8.48 4.98 1.55
N GLY A 163 -8.61 6.13 0.90
CA GLY A 163 -9.84 6.52 0.20
C GLY A 163 -11.01 6.86 1.14
N TYR A 164 -10.72 7.29 2.37
CA TYR A 164 -11.76 7.74 3.29
C TYR A 164 -12.48 8.95 2.71
N LYS A 165 -13.81 8.90 2.74
CA LYS A 165 -14.67 10.04 2.42
C LYS A 165 -15.36 10.47 3.71
N PRO A 166 -15.20 11.74 4.15
CA PRO A 166 -16.00 12.28 5.24
C PRO A 166 -17.49 12.07 4.96
N ALA A 167 -18.27 11.82 6.00
CA ALA A 167 -19.72 11.89 5.86
C ALA A 167 -20.09 13.34 5.45
N PRO A 168 -21.09 13.53 4.57
CA PRO A 168 -21.57 14.86 4.20
C PRO A 168 -22.11 15.64 5.40
#